data_AF-A0A7Y4ZJZ0-F1
#
_entry.id   AF-A0A7Y4ZJZ0-F1
#
_cell.length_a   1.000
_cell.length_b   1.000
_cell.length_c   1.000
_cell.angle_alpha   90.00
_cell.angle_beta   90.00
_cell.angle_gamma   90.00
#
_symmetry.space_group_name_H-M   'P 1'
#
loop_
_entity.id
_entity.type
_entity.pdbx_description
1 polymer ?
#
loop_
_entity_poly.entity_id
_entity_poly.type
_entity_poly.pdbx_seq_one_letter_code
_entity_poly.pdbx_strand_id
1 'polypeptide(L)'
;MTAPLALRAAMDLFKAGQPLASALVYAELAEDRVGTDDAELWCGLGSALMASRGRLVRAPFEEWASKVFRRGAPLFRGTPYAPVVAEWLEELPSAASSLPLADAELPSMIVFLLVNEAVLPDAIAALPGDDAMGVVMALGDRADPLYVPALRAAVLGRFGGGAARSALKRIGAFIDRPEMQASLLIASQGAIREELGPYLSFITDRLPAGWDGPRAVACPPYQGIGPMEIELTAAGSDAQACAELLCKHLGAAPRDAASWVEHAPCVVKRGAMRVDGLTLRSEVEALGGTVKLTGGEASPLPAPSSSAAAAASDKPWWKFW
;
A
#
# COMPACT_ATOMS: atom_id res chain seq x y z
N MET A 1 -11.57 -3.14 19.74
CA MET A 1 -12.50 -4.06 19.03
C MET A 1 -12.25 -4.10 17.51
N THR A 2 -11.15 -3.56 16.98
CA THR A 2 -10.88 -3.41 15.53
C THR A 2 -10.12 -4.59 14.90
N ALA A 3 -9.38 -5.37 15.70
CA ALA A 3 -8.54 -6.47 15.21
C ALA A 3 -9.30 -7.57 14.42
N PRO A 4 -10.50 -8.03 14.82
CA PRO A 4 -11.21 -9.08 14.07
C PRO A 4 -11.64 -8.64 12.65
N LEU A 5 -11.95 -7.34 12.47
CA LEU A 5 -12.37 -6.82 11.17
C LEU A 5 -11.20 -6.69 10.20
N ALA A 6 -10.03 -6.25 10.68
CA ALA A 6 -8.84 -6.14 9.85
C ALA A 6 -8.28 -7.51 9.45
N LEU A 7 -8.35 -8.50 10.35
CA LEU A 7 -7.95 -9.88 10.06
C LEU A 7 -8.87 -10.51 9.01
N ARG A 8 -10.18 -10.23 9.08
CA ARG A 8 -11.13 -10.56 8.02
C ARG A 8 -10.81 -9.84 6.70
N ALA A 9 -10.48 -8.55 6.74
CA ALA A 9 -10.10 -7.81 5.53
C ALA A 9 -8.85 -8.40 4.85
N ALA A 10 -7.84 -8.80 5.63
CA ALA A 10 -6.66 -9.49 5.11
C ALA A 10 -7.02 -10.83 4.44
N MET A 11 -7.96 -11.57 5.04
CA MET A 11 -8.47 -12.82 4.47
C MET A 11 -9.30 -12.59 3.20
N ASP A 12 -10.15 -11.57 3.16
CA ASP A 12 -10.98 -11.23 2.00
C ASP A 12 -10.08 -10.85 0.80
N LEU A 13 -9.02 -10.06 1.05
CA LEU A 13 -7.98 -9.76 0.04
C LEU A 13 -7.26 -11.03 -0.44
N PHE A 14 -6.94 -11.95 0.48
CA PHE A 14 -6.29 -13.21 0.13
C PHE A 14 -7.19 -14.07 -0.79
N LYS A 15 -8.46 -14.25 -0.40
CA LYS A 15 -9.46 -15.02 -1.16
C LYS A 15 -9.72 -14.42 -2.55
N ALA A 16 -9.59 -13.10 -2.68
CA ALA A 16 -9.68 -12.39 -3.96
C ALA A 16 -8.43 -12.48 -4.84
N GLY A 17 -7.42 -13.29 -4.46
CA GLY A 17 -6.20 -13.44 -5.24
C GLY A 17 -5.22 -12.27 -5.10
N GLN A 18 -5.31 -11.50 -4.01
CA GLN A 18 -4.43 -10.37 -3.68
C GLN A 18 -3.50 -10.68 -2.48
N PRO A 19 -2.62 -11.69 -2.58
CA PRO A 19 -1.79 -12.15 -1.48
C PRO A 19 -0.76 -11.10 -1.01
N LEU A 20 -0.28 -10.20 -1.88
CA LEU A 20 0.67 -9.17 -1.46
C LEU A 20 0.01 -8.13 -0.55
N ALA A 21 -1.18 -7.65 -0.94
CA ALA A 21 -1.98 -6.75 -0.11
C ALA A 21 -2.42 -7.43 1.20
N SER A 22 -2.80 -8.71 1.14
CA SER A 22 -3.10 -9.51 2.33
C SER A 22 -1.90 -9.63 3.27
N ALA A 23 -0.71 -9.97 2.75
CA ALA A 23 0.52 -10.10 3.53
C ALA A 23 0.87 -8.78 4.23
N LEU A 24 0.69 -7.64 3.54
CA LEU A 24 0.92 -6.32 4.10
C LEU A 24 -0.01 -6.02 5.29
N VAL A 25 -1.32 -6.28 5.15
CA VAL A 25 -2.28 -6.08 6.25
C VAL A 25 -1.97 -7.03 7.41
N TYR A 26 -1.64 -8.29 7.14
CA TYR A 26 -1.25 -9.23 8.20
C TYR A 26 0.05 -8.82 8.91
N ALA A 27 1.04 -8.28 8.18
CA ALA A 27 2.29 -7.82 8.77
C ALA A 27 2.08 -6.62 9.69
N GLU A 28 1.26 -5.66 9.27
CA GLU A 28 0.89 -4.50 10.10
C GLU A 28 0.07 -4.92 11.33
N LEU A 29 -0.85 -5.88 11.18
CA LEU A 29 -1.57 -6.45 12.34
C LEU A 29 -0.65 -7.18 13.31
N ALA A 30 0.42 -7.82 12.82
CA ALA A 30 1.42 -8.46 13.66
C ALA A 30 2.30 -7.44 14.38
N GLU A 31 2.62 -6.31 13.73
CA GLU A 31 3.36 -5.20 14.35
C GLU A 31 2.55 -4.56 15.48
N ASP A 32 1.28 -4.27 15.25
CA ASP A 32 0.39 -3.69 16.26
C ASP A 32 0.12 -4.61 17.46
N ARG A 33 0.32 -5.91 17.25
CA ARG A 33 0.06 -6.96 18.24
C ARG A 33 1.35 -7.70 18.58
N VAL A 34 2.44 -6.96 18.79
CA VAL A 34 3.71 -7.52 19.31
C VAL A 34 3.43 -8.48 20.46
N GLY A 35 3.96 -9.70 20.36
CA GLY A 35 3.77 -10.76 21.36
C GLY A 35 2.43 -11.50 21.30
N THR A 36 1.63 -11.35 20.23
CA THR A 36 0.35 -12.07 20.10
C THR A 36 0.51 -13.55 19.78
N ASP A 37 -0.24 -14.38 20.51
CA ASP A 37 -0.40 -15.82 20.28
C ASP A 37 -1.63 -16.11 19.41
N ASP A 38 -1.64 -15.58 18.19
CA ASP A 38 -2.77 -15.69 17.26
C ASP A 38 -2.42 -16.60 16.08
N ALA A 39 -2.90 -17.85 16.12
CA ALA A 39 -2.61 -18.85 15.10
C ALA A 39 -3.16 -18.44 13.70
N GLU A 40 -4.31 -17.76 13.65
CA GLU A 40 -4.90 -17.31 12.40
C GLU A 40 -4.03 -16.23 11.74
N LEU A 41 -3.57 -15.27 12.53
CA LEU A 41 -2.67 -14.21 12.08
C LEU A 41 -1.37 -14.78 11.48
N TRP A 42 -0.67 -15.66 12.21
CA TRP A 42 0.61 -16.19 11.76
C TRP A 42 0.48 -17.16 10.58
N CYS A 43 -0.59 -17.96 10.54
CA CYS A 43 -0.88 -18.82 9.40
C CYS A 43 -1.24 -17.97 8.16
N GLY A 44 -2.07 -16.94 8.34
CA GLY A 44 -2.48 -16.02 7.29
C GLY A 44 -1.30 -15.26 6.69
N LEU A 45 -0.45 -14.67 7.53
CA LEU A 45 0.76 -13.96 7.09
C LEU A 45 1.70 -14.88 6.29
N GLY A 46 2.02 -16.06 6.83
CA GLY A 46 2.93 -16.99 6.17
C GLY A 46 2.38 -17.48 4.83
N SER A 47 1.08 -17.78 4.78
CA SER A 47 0.40 -18.20 3.54
C SER A 47 0.36 -17.09 2.50
N ALA A 48 0.10 -15.84 2.91
CA ALA A 48 0.09 -14.68 2.03
C ALA A 48 1.49 -14.38 1.46
N LEU A 49 2.55 -14.54 2.27
CA LEU A 49 3.93 -14.45 1.80
C LEU A 49 4.26 -15.55 0.80
N MET A 50 3.88 -16.80 1.08
CA MET A 50 4.09 -17.93 0.16
C MET A 50 3.35 -17.74 -1.16
N ALA A 51 2.11 -17.29 -1.13
CA ALA A 51 1.34 -17.02 -2.36
C ALA A 51 1.83 -15.79 -3.13
N SER A 52 2.62 -14.91 -2.50
CA SER A 52 3.25 -13.76 -3.14
C SER A 52 4.60 -14.10 -3.78
N ARG A 53 5.19 -15.27 -3.47
CA ARG A 53 6.49 -15.68 -4.00
C ARG A 53 6.43 -15.74 -5.53
N GLY A 54 7.43 -15.15 -6.18
CA GLY A 54 7.52 -15.13 -7.65
C GLY A 54 6.62 -14.09 -8.34
N ARG A 55 5.86 -13.27 -7.60
CA ARG A 55 5.19 -12.08 -8.19
C ARG A 55 6.18 -10.95 -8.49
N LEU A 56 7.23 -10.82 -7.69
CA LEU A 56 8.27 -9.80 -7.84
C LEU A 56 9.66 -10.41 -7.68
N VAL A 57 9.89 -11.02 -6.52
CA VAL A 57 11.10 -11.77 -6.18
C VAL A 57 10.69 -13.04 -5.43
N ARG A 58 11.55 -14.05 -5.42
CA ARG A 58 11.24 -15.35 -4.78
C ARG A 58 11.85 -15.45 -3.38
N ALA A 59 13.18 -15.33 -3.29
CA ALA A 59 13.93 -15.65 -2.07
C ALA A 59 13.49 -14.86 -0.81
N PRO A 60 13.26 -13.53 -0.86
CA PRO A 60 12.85 -12.80 0.36
C PRO A 60 11.49 -13.24 0.91
N PHE A 61 10.53 -13.59 0.05
CA PHE A 61 9.22 -14.07 0.49
C PHE A 61 9.33 -15.43 1.17
N GLU A 62 10.11 -16.35 0.61
CA GLU A 62 10.36 -17.67 1.20
C GLU A 62 11.13 -17.57 2.53
N GLU A 63 12.09 -16.65 2.64
CA GLU A 63 12.79 -16.37 3.90
C GLU A 63 11.85 -15.83 4.97
N TRP A 64 11.05 -14.80 4.65
CA TRP A 64 10.09 -14.23 5.59
C TRP A 64 9.02 -15.25 6.00
N ALA A 65 8.47 -16.00 5.05
CA ALA A 65 7.48 -17.04 5.33
C ALA A 65 8.06 -18.12 6.25
N SER A 66 9.30 -18.55 6.02
CA SER A 66 10.01 -19.49 6.88
C SER A 66 10.08 -19.00 8.33
N LYS A 67 10.52 -17.74 8.53
CA LYS A 67 10.59 -17.12 9.87
C LYS A 67 9.21 -17.01 10.53
N VAL A 68 8.18 -16.63 9.76
CA VAL A 68 6.78 -16.51 10.21
C VAL A 68 6.22 -17.86 10.68
N PHE A 69 6.34 -18.91 9.86
CA PHE A 69 5.87 -20.24 10.25
C PHE A 69 6.63 -20.79 11.45
N ARG A 70 7.94 -20.51 11.55
CA ARG A 70 8.74 -20.89 12.73
C ARG A 70 8.28 -20.19 14.00
N ARG A 71 7.90 -18.91 13.91
CA ARG A 71 7.31 -18.18 15.03
C ARG A 71 5.95 -18.75 15.44
N GLY A 72 5.07 -19.01 14.48
CA GLY A 72 3.73 -19.55 14.74
C GLY A 72 3.68 -21.04 15.08
N ALA A 73 4.77 -21.79 14.89
CA ALA A 73 4.80 -23.25 15.02
C ALA A 73 4.19 -23.81 16.33
N PRO A 74 4.42 -23.21 17.52
CA PRO A 74 3.78 -23.68 18.75
C PRO A 74 2.25 -23.52 18.74
N LEU A 75 1.74 -22.50 18.04
CA LEU A 75 0.34 -22.09 18.02
C LEU A 75 -0.50 -22.92 17.06
N PHE A 76 0.11 -23.53 16.04
CA PHE A 76 -0.63 -24.31 15.05
C PHE A 76 -1.05 -25.70 15.56
N ARG A 77 -0.38 -26.23 16.58
CA ARG A 77 -0.61 -27.60 17.06
C ARG A 77 -2.06 -27.78 17.53
N GLY A 78 -2.77 -28.75 16.91
CA GLY A 78 -4.16 -29.06 17.25
C GLY A 78 -5.19 -28.07 16.67
N THR A 79 -4.76 -27.12 15.84
CA THR A 79 -5.64 -26.17 15.14
C THR A 79 -5.91 -26.63 13.71
N PRO A 80 -6.97 -26.12 13.05
CA PRO A 80 -7.21 -26.37 11.62
C PRO A 80 -6.12 -25.82 10.70
N TYR A 81 -5.20 -24.98 11.20
CA TYR A 81 -4.10 -24.41 10.42
C TYR A 81 -2.92 -25.37 10.22
N ALA A 82 -2.77 -26.40 11.08
CA ALA A 82 -1.62 -27.30 11.03
C ALA A 82 -1.42 -27.99 9.66
N PRO A 83 -2.46 -28.53 8.99
CA PRO A 83 -2.30 -29.15 7.68
C PRO A 83 -1.87 -28.15 6.60
N VAL A 84 -2.42 -26.93 6.62
CA VAL A 84 -2.08 -25.86 5.65
C VAL A 84 -0.62 -25.46 5.80
N VAL A 85 -0.16 -25.27 7.04
CA VAL A 85 1.24 -24.92 7.31
C VAL A 85 2.18 -26.07 6.93
N ALA A 86 1.77 -27.33 7.14
CA ALA A 86 2.57 -28.48 6.74
C ALA A 86 2.81 -28.51 5.21
N GLU A 87 1.78 -28.27 4.41
CA GLU A 87 1.89 -28.17 2.94
C GLU A 87 2.87 -27.06 2.53
N TRP A 88 2.78 -25.88 3.13
CA TRP A 88 3.72 -24.80 2.84
C TRP A 88 5.16 -25.10 3.27
N LEU A 89 5.35 -25.79 4.39
CA LEU A 89 6.68 -26.16 4.88
C LEU A 89 7.37 -27.20 4.00
N GLU A 90 6.63 -28.08 3.33
CA GLU A 90 7.21 -29.01 2.33
C GLU A 90 7.84 -28.25 1.16
N GLU A 91 7.31 -27.08 0.82
CA GLU A 91 7.84 -26.19 -0.22
C GLU A 91 8.96 -25.26 0.28
N LEU A 92 9.26 -25.25 1.59
CA LEU A 92 10.29 -24.44 2.24
C LEU A 92 11.36 -25.30 2.92
N PRO A 93 12.32 -25.89 2.17
CA PRO A 93 13.38 -26.70 2.77
C PRO A 93 14.23 -25.91 3.78
N SER A 94 14.37 -24.59 3.59
CA SER A 94 15.12 -23.70 4.48
C SER A 94 14.42 -23.44 5.81
N ALA A 95 13.10 -23.64 5.92
CA ALA A 95 12.33 -23.30 7.11
C ALA A 95 12.78 -24.06 8.36
N ALA A 96 13.26 -25.30 8.21
CA ALA A 96 13.79 -26.09 9.32
C ALA A 96 15.00 -25.42 10.01
N SER A 97 15.81 -24.70 9.23
CA SER A 97 17.01 -23.99 9.71
C SER A 97 16.78 -22.51 10.03
N SER A 98 15.62 -21.95 9.70
CA SER A 98 15.31 -20.55 9.94
C SER A 98 15.04 -20.26 11.42
N LEU A 99 15.54 -19.11 11.87
CA LEU A 99 15.15 -18.53 13.15
C LEU A 99 13.67 -18.08 13.10
N PRO A 100 12.92 -18.10 14.21
CA PRO A 100 11.62 -17.46 14.29
C PRO A 100 11.71 -15.96 13.99
N LEU A 101 10.67 -15.39 13.36
CA LEU A 101 10.58 -13.95 13.08
C LEU A 101 10.65 -13.13 14.37
N ALA A 102 11.56 -12.18 14.46
CA ALA A 102 11.64 -11.23 15.57
C ALA A 102 10.70 -10.03 15.35
N ASP A 103 10.18 -9.42 16.43
CA ASP A 103 9.29 -8.25 16.31
C ASP A 103 9.96 -7.07 15.61
N ALA A 104 11.26 -6.87 15.86
CA ALA A 104 12.05 -5.82 15.23
C ALA A 104 12.20 -5.97 13.70
N GLU A 105 11.86 -7.14 13.15
CA GLU A 105 11.89 -7.40 11.71
C GLU A 105 10.59 -7.01 11.00
N LEU A 106 9.48 -6.84 11.72
CA LEU A 106 8.16 -6.50 11.16
C LEU A 106 8.16 -5.16 10.40
N PRO A 107 8.74 -4.06 10.91
CA PRO A 107 8.80 -2.80 10.15
C PRO A 107 9.52 -2.96 8.81
N SER A 108 10.62 -3.73 8.79
CA SER A 108 11.39 -3.99 7.56
C SER A 108 10.61 -4.85 6.57
N MET A 109 9.84 -5.83 7.06
CA MET A 109 8.93 -6.62 6.25
C MET A 109 7.82 -5.75 5.65
N ILE A 110 7.20 -4.86 6.42
CA ILE A 110 6.15 -3.96 5.94
C ILE A 110 6.70 -3.06 4.84
N VAL A 111 7.87 -2.45 5.04
CA VAL A 111 8.54 -1.64 4.01
C VAL A 111 8.85 -2.46 2.75
N PHE A 112 9.25 -3.72 2.90
CA PHE A 112 9.50 -4.61 1.76
C PHE A 112 8.21 -4.97 0.99
N LEU A 113 7.13 -5.27 1.72
CA LEU A 113 5.83 -5.64 1.13
C LEU A 113 5.12 -4.47 0.49
N LEU A 114 5.36 -3.26 1.02
CA LEU A 114 4.92 -2.02 0.43
C LEU A 114 5.84 -1.68 -0.76
N VAL A 115 5.64 -2.41 -1.86
CA VAL A 115 6.43 -2.25 -3.10
C VAL A 115 6.03 -0.95 -3.82
N ASN A 116 4.76 -0.59 -3.70
CA ASN A 116 4.12 0.61 -4.23
C ASN A 116 2.92 0.97 -3.34
N GLU A 117 2.63 2.26 -3.16
CA GLU A 117 1.40 2.77 -2.52
C GLU A 117 0.11 2.28 -3.20
N ALA A 118 0.19 1.87 -4.47
CA ALA A 118 -0.93 1.33 -5.25
C ALA A 118 -1.34 -0.10 -4.87
N VAL A 119 -0.49 -0.87 -4.15
CA VAL A 119 -0.77 -2.28 -3.83
C VAL A 119 -2.12 -2.47 -3.15
N LEU A 120 -2.42 -1.67 -2.12
CA LEU A 120 -3.69 -1.75 -1.40
C LEU A 120 -4.87 -1.20 -2.24
N PRO A 121 -4.79 0.02 -2.82
CA PRO A 121 -5.84 0.52 -3.69
C PRO A 121 -6.21 -0.42 -4.84
N ASP A 122 -5.22 -1.00 -5.52
CA ASP A 122 -5.44 -1.88 -6.68
C ASP A 122 -6.08 -3.20 -6.25
N ALA A 123 -5.64 -3.75 -5.11
CA ALA A 123 -6.22 -4.95 -4.54
C ALA A 123 -7.68 -4.75 -4.12
N ILE A 124 -8.00 -3.60 -3.51
CA ILE A 124 -9.38 -3.27 -3.12
C ILE A 124 -10.26 -3.02 -4.34
N ALA A 125 -9.73 -2.39 -5.39
CA ALA A 125 -10.46 -2.17 -6.64
C ALA A 125 -10.85 -3.48 -7.35
N ALA A 126 -10.13 -4.57 -7.08
CA ALA A 126 -10.45 -5.89 -7.64
C ALA A 126 -11.58 -6.62 -6.88
N LEU A 127 -12.03 -6.08 -5.75
CA LEU A 127 -13.10 -6.69 -4.94
C LEU A 127 -14.49 -6.29 -5.46
N PRO A 128 -15.52 -7.14 -5.27
CA PRO A 128 -16.92 -6.71 -5.38
C PRO A 128 -17.22 -5.50 -4.49
N GLY A 129 -18.19 -4.66 -4.88
CA GLY A 129 -18.44 -3.36 -4.23
C GLY A 129 -18.71 -3.44 -2.71
N ASP A 130 -19.46 -4.46 -2.26
CA ASP A 130 -19.75 -4.65 -0.82
C ASP A 130 -18.50 -5.12 -0.05
N ASP A 131 -17.67 -5.96 -0.65
CA ASP A 131 -16.42 -6.44 -0.06
C ASP A 131 -15.38 -5.31 0.00
N ALA A 132 -15.28 -4.50 -1.05
CA ALA A 132 -14.44 -3.31 -1.08
C ALA A 132 -14.83 -2.32 0.02
N MET A 133 -16.14 -2.09 0.23
CA MET A 133 -16.63 -1.27 1.34
C MET A 133 -16.25 -1.86 2.70
N GLY A 134 -16.39 -3.18 2.88
CA GLY A 134 -16.00 -3.89 4.10
C GLY A 134 -14.53 -3.75 4.43
N VAL A 135 -13.65 -3.90 3.42
CA VAL A 135 -12.20 -3.72 3.58
C VAL A 135 -11.85 -2.26 3.89
N VAL A 136 -12.39 -1.28 3.14
CA VAL A 136 -12.14 0.15 3.42
C VAL A 136 -12.60 0.54 4.83
N MET A 137 -13.73 -0.02 5.28
CA MET A 137 -14.20 0.16 6.65
C MET A 137 -13.19 -0.38 7.66
N ALA A 138 -12.81 -1.64 7.53
CA ALA A 138 -11.93 -2.33 8.48
C ALA A 138 -10.55 -1.67 8.57
N LEU A 139 -9.96 -1.30 7.43
CA LEU A 139 -8.64 -0.68 7.37
C LEU A 139 -8.69 0.79 7.81
N GLY A 140 -9.72 1.54 7.42
CA GLY A 140 -9.86 2.94 7.80
C GLY A 140 -10.09 3.16 9.30
N ASP A 141 -10.69 2.20 10.01
CA ASP A 141 -10.85 2.26 11.47
C ASP A 141 -9.54 2.14 12.25
N ARG A 142 -8.43 1.79 11.58
CA ARG A 142 -7.10 1.67 12.21
C ARG A 142 -6.38 3.01 12.36
N ALA A 143 -6.75 4.02 11.57
CA ALA A 143 -6.09 5.32 11.55
C ALA A 143 -4.56 5.25 11.33
N ASP A 144 -4.07 4.20 10.67
CA ASP A 144 -2.66 4.06 10.29
C ASP A 144 -2.36 4.74 8.92
N PRO A 145 -1.25 5.51 8.80
CA PRO A 145 -0.80 6.11 7.54
C PRO A 145 -0.71 5.14 6.35
N LEU A 146 -0.48 3.84 6.59
CA LEU A 146 -0.45 2.76 5.59
C LEU A 146 -1.69 2.71 4.72
N TYR A 147 -2.84 3.05 5.30
CA TYR A 147 -4.13 2.95 4.64
C TYR A 147 -4.54 4.24 3.93
N VAL A 148 -3.78 5.33 4.06
CA VAL A 148 -4.09 6.62 3.42
C VAL A 148 -4.21 6.52 1.91
N PRO A 149 -3.32 5.82 1.16
CA PRO A 149 -3.51 5.63 -0.28
C PRO A 149 -4.85 4.97 -0.64
N ALA A 150 -5.28 3.95 0.12
CA ALA A 150 -6.57 3.28 -0.08
C ALA A 150 -7.75 4.21 0.23
N LEU A 151 -7.69 4.96 1.33
CA LEU A 151 -8.73 5.92 1.70
C LEU A 151 -8.87 7.04 0.65
N ARG A 152 -7.76 7.55 0.11
CA ARG A 152 -7.76 8.53 -0.97
C ARG A 152 -8.44 7.99 -2.23
N ALA A 153 -8.06 6.78 -2.65
CA ALA A 153 -8.66 6.12 -3.81
C ALA A 153 -10.17 5.87 -3.61
N ALA A 154 -10.59 5.49 -2.40
CA ALA A 154 -12.00 5.34 -2.05
C ALA A 154 -12.75 6.68 -2.13
N VAL A 155 -12.21 7.76 -1.58
CA VAL A 155 -12.79 9.13 -1.66
C VAL A 155 -12.98 9.58 -3.11
N LEU A 156 -12.05 9.21 -3.99
CA LEU A 156 -12.15 9.48 -5.44
C LEU A 156 -13.18 8.59 -6.16
N GLY A 157 -13.88 7.71 -5.43
CA GLY A 157 -14.93 6.85 -5.98
C GLY A 157 -14.43 5.58 -6.67
N ARG A 158 -13.12 5.27 -6.57
CA ARG A 158 -12.49 4.15 -7.30
C ARG A 158 -13.09 2.78 -6.98
N PHE A 159 -13.72 2.63 -5.82
CA PHE A 159 -14.29 1.36 -5.33
C PHE A 159 -15.83 1.41 -5.24
N GLY A 160 -16.47 2.38 -5.89
CA GLY A 160 -17.90 2.67 -5.73
C GLY A 160 -18.22 3.48 -4.47
N GLY A 161 -19.40 4.12 -4.42
CA GLY A 161 -19.63 5.09 -3.35
C GLY A 161 -20.04 4.51 -1.99
N GLY A 162 -20.33 3.22 -1.88
CA GLY A 162 -20.37 2.53 -0.57
C GLY A 162 -19.03 2.66 0.16
N ALA A 163 -17.94 2.30 -0.53
CA ALA A 163 -16.58 2.46 -0.04
C ALA A 163 -16.19 3.94 0.12
N ALA A 164 -16.59 4.82 -0.80
CA ALA A 164 -16.31 6.26 -0.68
C ALA A 164 -16.95 6.88 0.57
N ARG A 165 -18.23 6.59 0.84
CA ARG A 165 -18.92 7.02 2.08
C ARG A 165 -18.27 6.42 3.32
N SER A 166 -17.82 5.16 3.24
CA SER A 166 -17.10 4.51 4.35
C SER A 166 -15.78 5.20 4.66
N ALA A 167 -15.01 5.57 3.62
CA ALA A 167 -13.76 6.29 3.75
C ALA A 167 -13.95 7.68 4.38
N LEU A 168 -14.92 8.49 3.90
CA LEU A 168 -15.17 9.83 4.45
C LEU A 168 -15.44 9.84 5.96
N LYS A 169 -16.06 8.78 6.49
CA LYS A 169 -16.31 8.65 7.94
C LYS A 169 -15.04 8.39 8.76
N ARG A 170 -13.93 8.02 8.11
CA ARG A 170 -12.70 7.51 8.72
C ARG A 170 -11.47 8.36 8.43
N ILE A 171 -11.55 9.31 7.50
CA ILE A 171 -10.42 10.21 7.18
C ILE A 171 -10.13 11.26 8.26
N GLY A 172 -10.84 11.28 9.39
CA GLY A 172 -10.68 12.30 10.43
C GLY A 172 -9.25 12.46 10.93
N ALA A 173 -8.51 11.36 11.09
CA ALA A 173 -7.10 11.38 11.49
C ALA A 173 -6.15 11.90 10.39
N PHE A 174 -6.62 12.02 9.16
CA PHE A 174 -5.82 12.35 7.98
C PHE A 174 -6.31 13.57 7.22
N ILE A 175 -7.33 14.26 7.73
CA ILE A 175 -7.98 15.38 7.03
C ILE A 175 -7.01 16.54 6.78
N ASP A 176 -6.02 16.72 7.65
CA ASP A 176 -5.00 17.75 7.53
C ASP A 176 -3.85 17.36 6.61
N ARG A 177 -3.81 16.11 6.12
CA ARG A 177 -2.78 15.66 5.17
C ARG A 177 -3.03 16.30 3.80
N PRO A 178 -2.04 16.99 3.21
CA PRO A 178 -2.23 17.69 1.93
C PRO A 178 -2.74 16.76 0.79
N GLU A 179 -2.27 15.53 0.74
CA GLU A 179 -2.70 14.53 -0.25
C GLU A 179 -4.15 14.05 -0.08
N MET A 180 -4.66 14.07 1.17
CA MET A 180 -6.06 13.80 1.46
C MET A 180 -6.93 14.99 1.06
N GLN A 181 -6.50 16.21 1.39
CA GLN A 181 -7.18 17.45 0.99
C GLN A 181 -7.27 17.58 -0.53
N ALA A 182 -6.19 17.26 -1.25
CA ALA A 182 -6.18 17.18 -2.70
C ALA A 182 -7.23 16.19 -3.24
N SER A 183 -7.36 15.02 -2.60
CA SER A 183 -8.33 13.99 -3.00
C SER A 183 -9.78 14.44 -2.72
N LEU A 184 -10.02 15.13 -1.60
CA LEU A 184 -11.31 15.73 -1.26
C LEU A 184 -11.70 16.84 -2.25
N LEU A 185 -10.75 17.67 -2.67
CA LEU A 185 -10.98 18.70 -3.67
C LEU A 185 -11.38 18.08 -5.01
N ILE A 186 -10.65 17.06 -5.48
CA ILE A 186 -10.97 16.35 -6.73
C ILE A 186 -12.37 15.71 -6.61
N ALA A 187 -12.67 15.04 -5.49
CA ALA A 187 -13.99 14.45 -5.26
C ALA A 187 -15.11 15.51 -5.27
N SER A 188 -14.85 16.74 -4.80
CA SER A 188 -15.82 17.84 -4.79
C SER A 188 -16.14 18.41 -6.17
N GLN A 189 -15.28 18.12 -7.16
CA GLN A 189 -15.39 18.57 -8.55
C GLN A 189 -15.75 17.44 -9.52
N GLY A 190 -15.61 16.18 -9.08
CA GLY A 190 -15.81 15.00 -9.91
C GLY A 190 -17.21 14.40 -9.84
N ALA A 191 -17.41 13.32 -10.62
CA ALA A 191 -18.69 12.62 -10.73
C ALA A 191 -19.19 12.00 -9.40
N ILE A 192 -18.27 11.65 -8.50
CA ILE A 192 -18.60 11.05 -7.19
C ILE A 192 -19.25 12.05 -6.21
N ARG A 193 -19.20 13.36 -6.51
CA ARG A 193 -19.74 14.43 -5.67
C ARG A 193 -21.21 14.20 -5.30
N GLU A 194 -22.05 13.84 -6.27
CA GLU A 194 -23.50 13.65 -6.04
C GLU A 194 -23.76 12.53 -5.04
N GLU A 195 -22.94 11.47 -5.08
CA GLU A 195 -23.05 10.32 -4.19
C GLU A 195 -22.50 10.62 -2.78
N LEU A 196 -21.52 11.52 -2.67
CA LEU A 196 -20.91 11.90 -1.39
C LEU A 196 -21.58 13.11 -0.72
N GLY A 197 -22.35 13.89 -1.48
CA GLY A 197 -23.00 15.16 -1.15
C GLY A 197 -22.86 15.65 0.29
N PRO A 198 -23.75 15.25 1.21
CA PRO A 198 -23.79 15.79 2.57
C PRO A 198 -22.54 15.45 3.41
N TYR A 199 -21.92 14.29 3.17
CA TYR A 199 -20.71 13.89 3.89
C TYR A 199 -19.50 14.71 3.43
N LEU A 200 -19.39 14.94 2.13
CA LEU A 200 -18.29 15.71 1.56
C LEU A 200 -18.40 17.17 1.96
N SER A 201 -19.58 17.79 1.83
CA SER A 201 -19.81 19.18 2.26
C SER A 201 -19.45 19.39 3.74
N PHE A 202 -19.91 18.49 4.62
CA PHE A 202 -19.61 18.56 6.05
C PHE A 202 -18.10 18.54 6.36
N ILE A 203 -17.31 17.81 5.57
CA ILE A 203 -15.87 17.70 5.72
C ILE A 203 -15.18 18.93 5.13
N THR A 204 -15.57 19.37 3.93
CA THR A 204 -14.96 20.53 3.27
C THR A 204 -15.25 21.84 4.00
N ASP A 205 -16.43 21.98 4.62
CA ASP A 205 -16.81 23.17 5.40
C ASP A 205 -15.97 23.33 6.68
N ARG A 206 -15.28 22.26 7.11
CA ARG A 206 -14.40 22.25 8.29
C ARG A 206 -12.94 22.47 7.95
N LEU A 207 -12.59 22.53 6.67
CA LEU A 207 -11.24 22.90 6.25
C LEU A 207 -11.00 24.39 6.56
N PRO A 208 -9.77 24.79 6.93
CA PRO A 208 -9.49 26.19 7.30
C PRO A 208 -9.91 27.18 6.20
N ALA A 209 -10.60 28.25 6.59
CA ALA A 209 -10.95 29.34 5.68
C ALA A 209 -9.67 29.99 5.13
N GLY A 210 -9.52 30.03 3.81
CA GLY A 210 -8.29 30.51 3.16
C GLY A 210 -7.21 29.43 2.96
N TRP A 211 -7.57 28.14 3.04
CA TRP A 211 -6.76 27.07 2.45
C TRP A 211 -6.59 27.32 0.96
N ASP A 212 -5.49 27.99 0.61
CA ASP A 212 -4.93 27.91 -0.71
C ASP A 212 -4.12 26.62 -0.77
N GLY A 213 -4.42 25.75 -1.74
CA GLY A 213 -3.50 24.67 -2.11
C GLY A 213 -2.06 25.20 -2.22
N PRO A 214 -1.04 24.34 -2.03
CA PRO A 214 0.31 24.71 -1.61
C PRO A 214 0.83 26.02 -2.23
N ARG A 215 0.92 27.07 -1.40
CA ARG A 215 1.60 28.33 -1.73
C ARG A 215 3.13 28.10 -1.75
N ALA A 216 3.83 28.94 -2.51
CA ALA A 216 5.27 28.98 -2.79
C ALA A 216 6.25 28.94 -1.59
N VAL A 217 5.78 28.78 -0.36
CA VAL A 217 6.60 28.75 0.86
C VAL A 217 6.48 27.36 1.48
N ALA A 218 7.36 26.47 1.04
CA ALA A 218 7.50 25.05 1.39
C ALA A 218 6.36 24.15 0.87
N CYS A 219 6.66 23.33 -0.14
CA CYS A 219 5.98 22.05 -0.33
C CYS A 219 6.19 21.24 0.96
N PRO A 220 5.19 21.12 1.85
CA PRO A 220 5.36 20.35 3.07
C PRO A 220 5.66 18.92 2.63
N PRO A 221 6.59 18.22 3.31
CA PRO A 221 6.92 16.87 2.92
C PRO A 221 5.69 15.97 3.04
N TYR A 222 5.14 15.53 1.90
CA TYR A 222 4.25 14.38 1.87
C TYR A 222 5.01 13.23 2.52
N GLN A 223 4.52 12.66 3.63
CA GLN A 223 5.13 11.47 4.21
C GLN A 223 4.48 10.24 3.56
N GLY A 224 4.91 9.91 2.35
CA GLY A 224 4.67 8.57 1.81
C GLY A 224 5.43 7.53 2.63
N ILE A 225 5.07 6.26 2.51
CA ILE A 225 5.73 5.19 3.26
C ILE A 225 6.80 4.58 2.34
N GLY A 226 8.06 4.69 2.75
CA GLY A 226 9.25 4.27 2.00
C GLY A 226 10.31 5.38 2.03
N PRO A 227 11.61 5.12 2.29
CA PRO A 227 12.55 6.18 2.68
C PRO A 227 13.13 7.02 1.51
N MET A 228 12.38 7.27 0.44
CA MET A 228 12.89 8.02 -0.73
C MET A 228 12.25 9.42 -0.87
N GLU A 229 13.06 10.43 -1.11
CA GLU A 229 12.65 11.77 -1.49
C GLU A 229 12.78 11.93 -3.01
N ILE A 230 11.79 12.58 -3.62
CA ILE A 230 11.73 12.91 -5.04
C ILE A 230 11.81 14.43 -5.17
N GLU A 231 12.83 14.90 -5.86
CA GLU A 231 13.07 16.30 -6.20
C GLU A 231 12.96 16.47 -7.72
N LEU A 232 12.02 17.30 -8.17
CA LEU A 232 11.93 17.71 -9.58
C LEU A 232 12.88 18.88 -9.77
N THR A 233 13.95 18.69 -10.54
CA THR A 233 14.94 19.74 -10.78
C THR A 233 14.71 20.49 -12.08
N ALA A 234 14.10 19.85 -13.08
CA ALA A 234 13.64 20.48 -14.32
C ALA A 234 12.46 19.71 -14.94
N ALA A 235 11.46 20.40 -15.48
CA ALA A 235 10.25 19.77 -16.06
C ALA A 235 10.40 19.32 -17.53
N GLY A 236 11.48 19.73 -18.20
CA GLY A 236 11.72 19.40 -19.62
C GLY A 236 11.02 20.34 -20.59
N SER A 237 10.88 19.91 -21.86
CA SER A 237 10.31 20.74 -22.93
C SER A 237 8.79 20.78 -22.96
N ASP A 238 8.12 19.84 -22.28
CA ASP A 238 6.66 19.75 -22.19
C ASP A 238 6.20 19.77 -20.73
N ALA A 239 5.90 20.98 -20.25
CA ALA A 239 5.45 21.23 -18.89
C ALA A 239 4.11 20.54 -18.57
N GLN A 240 3.21 20.46 -19.56
CA GLN A 240 1.89 19.88 -19.38
C GLN A 240 1.99 18.36 -19.24
N ALA A 241 2.76 17.71 -20.13
CA ALA A 241 3.02 16.29 -20.02
C ALA A 241 3.73 15.94 -18.71
N CYS A 242 4.70 16.75 -18.26
CA CYS A 242 5.35 16.56 -16.97
C CYS A 242 4.36 16.64 -15.79
N ALA A 243 3.42 17.61 -15.82
CA ALA A 243 2.39 17.72 -14.80
C ALA A 243 1.46 16.48 -14.77
N GLU A 244 1.10 15.96 -15.94
CA GLU A 244 0.30 14.72 -16.05
C GLU A 244 1.03 13.50 -15.48
N LEU A 245 2.35 13.39 -15.69
CA LEU A 245 3.18 12.35 -15.09
C LEU A 245 3.23 12.45 -13.57
N LEU A 246 3.34 13.66 -13.01
CA LEU A 246 3.33 13.89 -11.57
C LEU A 246 1.96 13.53 -10.97
N CYS A 247 0.86 13.88 -11.63
CA CYS A 247 -0.48 13.43 -11.25
C CYS A 247 -0.59 11.90 -11.26
N LYS A 248 -0.13 11.26 -12.33
CA LYS A 248 -0.20 9.81 -12.53
C LYS A 248 0.59 9.04 -11.46
N HIS A 249 1.85 9.40 -11.23
CA HIS A 249 2.76 8.61 -10.39
C HIS A 249 2.74 9.01 -8.91
N LEU A 250 2.43 10.28 -8.61
CA LEU A 250 2.44 10.78 -7.23
C LEU A 250 1.03 10.95 -6.68
N GLY A 251 -0.01 10.81 -7.52
CA GLY A 251 -1.40 11.08 -7.14
C GLY A 251 -1.62 12.55 -6.81
N ALA A 252 -0.83 13.47 -7.38
CA ALA A 252 -0.96 14.90 -7.15
C ALA A 252 -2.23 15.46 -7.79
N ALA A 253 -2.83 16.50 -7.20
CA ALA A 253 -3.89 17.23 -7.90
C ALA A 253 -3.30 17.95 -9.13
N PRO A 254 -4.07 18.12 -10.22
CA PRO A 254 -3.59 18.81 -11.43
C PRO A 254 -2.98 20.19 -11.17
N ARG A 255 -3.57 20.94 -10.22
CA ARG A 255 -3.07 22.26 -9.82
C ARG A 255 -1.71 22.19 -9.11
N ASP A 256 -1.52 21.19 -8.25
CA ASP A 256 -0.27 21.01 -7.50
C ASP A 256 0.86 20.58 -8.44
N ALA A 257 0.56 19.65 -9.34
CA ALA A 257 1.51 19.20 -10.36
C ALA A 257 1.96 20.35 -11.28
N ALA A 258 1.03 21.20 -11.73
CA ALA A 258 1.37 22.39 -12.52
C ALA A 258 2.25 23.37 -11.73
N SER A 259 1.94 23.60 -10.45
CA SER A 259 2.73 24.45 -9.55
C SER A 259 4.17 23.93 -9.36
N TRP A 260 4.34 22.61 -9.17
CA TRP A 260 5.68 22.01 -9.04
C TRP A 260 6.50 22.14 -10.31
N VAL A 261 5.87 21.99 -11.48
CA VAL A 261 6.51 22.19 -12.77
C VAL A 261 6.95 23.65 -12.96
N GLU A 262 6.13 24.62 -12.58
CA GLU A 262 6.43 26.05 -12.66
C GLU A 262 7.59 26.45 -11.73
N HIS A 263 7.69 25.81 -10.56
CA HIS A 263 8.62 26.19 -9.50
C HIS A 263 9.81 25.24 -9.33
N ALA A 264 10.11 24.39 -10.31
CA ALA A 264 11.32 23.58 -10.29
C ALA A 264 12.59 24.49 -10.26
N PRO A 265 13.63 24.15 -9.45
CA PRO A 265 13.80 22.94 -8.66
C PRO A 265 13.02 22.93 -7.33
N CYS A 266 12.32 21.84 -7.03
CA CYS A 266 11.61 21.65 -5.76
C CYS A 266 11.46 20.18 -5.35
N VAL A 267 11.30 19.93 -4.04
CA VAL A 267 10.95 18.59 -3.51
C VAL A 267 9.46 18.36 -3.72
N VAL A 268 9.10 17.38 -4.55
CA VAL A 268 7.71 17.07 -4.92
C VAL A 268 7.09 16.00 -4.03
N LYS A 269 7.88 15.07 -3.48
CA LYS A 269 7.39 14.05 -2.54
C LYS A 269 8.50 13.58 -1.61
N ARG A 270 8.23 13.46 -0.31
CA ARG A 270 9.07 12.66 0.59
C ARG A 270 8.39 11.32 0.83
N GLY A 271 9.16 10.35 1.31
CA GLY A 271 8.55 9.08 1.65
C GLY A 271 8.07 8.25 0.43
N ALA A 272 8.45 8.62 -0.79
CA ALA A 272 7.96 7.98 -1.99
C ALA A 272 8.48 6.55 -2.11
N MET A 273 7.74 5.74 -2.85
CA MET A 273 8.20 4.40 -3.19
C MET A 273 9.27 4.41 -4.25
N ARG A 274 10.26 3.54 -4.08
CA ARG A 274 11.39 3.42 -5.01
C ARG A 274 10.91 3.17 -6.44
N VAL A 275 9.93 2.28 -6.61
CA VAL A 275 9.38 1.94 -7.94
C VAL A 275 8.73 3.14 -8.60
N ASP A 276 7.92 3.91 -7.87
CA ASP A 276 7.24 5.10 -8.40
C ASP A 276 8.24 6.19 -8.77
N GLY A 277 9.23 6.47 -7.92
CA GLY A 277 10.23 7.47 -8.25
C GLY A 277 11.15 7.06 -9.39
N LEU A 278 11.50 5.77 -9.52
CA LEU A 278 12.27 5.28 -10.67
C LEU A 278 11.47 5.37 -11.98
N THR A 279 10.19 5.01 -11.95
CA THR A 279 9.29 5.09 -13.11
C THR A 279 9.05 6.54 -13.52
N LEU A 280 8.72 7.40 -12.55
CA LEU A 280 8.56 8.84 -12.77
C LEU A 280 9.82 9.45 -13.35
N ARG A 281 11.01 9.15 -12.78
CA ARG A 281 12.28 9.66 -13.31
C ARG A 281 12.47 9.26 -14.78
N SER A 282 12.26 7.99 -15.11
CA SER A 282 12.41 7.51 -16.49
C SER A 282 11.46 8.22 -17.46
N GLU A 283 10.19 8.43 -17.07
CA GLU A 283 9.20 9.08 -17.94
C GLU A 283 9.46 10.60 -18.05
N VAL A 284 9.90 11.28 -16.98
CA VAL A 284 10.25 12.71 -17.01
C VAL A 284 11.54 12.97 -17.79
N GLU A 285 12.55 12.10 -17.66
CA GLU A 285 13.80 12.17 -18.45
C GLU A 285 13.52 12.02 -19.95
N ALA A 286 12.52 11.22 -20.34
CA ALA A 286 12.09 11.10 -21.73
C ALA A 286 11.48 12.41 -22.29
N LEU A 287 10.97 13.30 -21.43
CA LEU A 287 10.50 14.65 -21.79
C LEU A 287 11.63 15.71 -21.74
N GLY A 288 12.87 15.30 -21.50
CA GLY A 288 14.02 16.20 -21.28
C GLY A 288 14.02 16.87 -19.91
N GLY A 289 13.20 16.40 -18.96
CA GLY A 289 13.20 16.84 -17.57
C GLY A 289 14.27 16.12 -16.74
N THR A 290 14.39 16.49 -15.47
CA THR A 290 15.33 15.87 -14.52
C THR A 290 14.67 15.68 -13.17
N VAL A 291 14.79 14.46 -12.63
CA VAL A 291 14.30 14.07 -11.30
C VAL A 291 15.44 13.48 -10.50
N LYS A 292 15.67 14.02 -9.30
CA LYS A 292 16.63 13.51 -8.34
C LYS A 292 15.92 12.70 -7.27
N LEU A 293 16.47 11.52 -6.98
CA LEU A 293 15.97 10.58 -5.97
C LEU A 293 16.99 10.48 -4.84
N THR A 294 16.60 10.77 -3.61
CA THR A 294 17.48 10.71 -2.42
C THR A 294 16.90 9.79 -1.36
N GLY A 295 17.75 8.93 -0.76
CA GLY A 295 17.31 7.93 0.22
C GLY A 295 17.08 6.55 -0.40
N GLY A 296 17.77 5.53 0.14
CA GLY A 296 17.73 4.15 -0.36
C GLY A 296 19.06 3.57 -0.91
N GLU A 297 20.22 3.98 -0.41
CA GLU A 297 21.45 3.21 -0.62
C GLU A 297 21.42 1.92 0.21
N ALA A 298 20.79 0.89 -0.35
CA ALA A 298 21.16 -0.49 -0.11
C ALA A 298 21.64 -1.07 -1.46
N SER A 299 22.77 -1.78 -1.42
CA SER A 299 23.60 -2.33 -2.50
C SER A 299 22.90 -2.69 -3.83
N PRO A 300 23.62 -2.59 -4.97
CA PRO A 300 23.11 -3.07 -6.25
C PRO A 300 22.81 -4.58 -6.16
N LEU A 301 21.53 -4.95 -6.29
CA LEU A 301 21.13 -6.33 -6.52
C LEU A 301 21.69 -6.79 -7.88
N PRO A 302 22.26 -7.99 -7.97
CA PRO A 302 22.75 -8.53 -9.24
C PRO A 302 21.58 -8.79 -10.19
N ALA A 303 21.84 -8.63 -11.49
CA ALA A 303 20.85 -8.82 -12.54
C ALA A 303 20.21 -10.23 -12.49
N PRO A 304 18.91 -10.35 -12.83
CA PRO A 304 18.20 -11.61 -12.79
C PRO A 304 18.82 -12.61 -13.78
N SER A 305 19.28 -13.76 -13.28
CA SER A 305 19.62 -14.90 -14.12
C SER A 305 18.33 -15.58 -14.60
N SER A 306 18.25 -15.81 -15.90
CA SER A 306 17.16 -16.53 -16.54
C SER A 306 17.19 -18.01 -16.12
N SER A 307 16.20 -18.47 -15.36
CA SER A 307 15.86 -19.91 -15.33
C SER A 307 14.51 -20.20 -14.69
N ALA A 308 13.67 -20.85 -15.49
CA ALA A 308 12.57 -21.77 -15.16
C ALA A 308 11.34 -21.22 -14.41
N ALA A 309 10.31 -20.89 -15.20
CA ALA A 309 8.92 -20.87 -14.75
C ALA A 309 8.50 -22.29 -14.30
N ALA A 310 8.17 -22.44 -13.02
CA ALA A 310 7.47 -23.63 -12.51
C ALA A 310 5.98 -23.29 -12.42
N ALA A 311 5.16 -24.17 -13.01
CA ALA A 311 3.72 -24.03 -13.09
C ALA A 311 3.06 -23.91 -11.71
N ALA A 312 2.14 -22.95 -11.57
CA ALA A 312 1.27 -22.81 -10.41
C ALA A 312 0.36 -24.04 -10.28
N SER A 313 0.20 -24.56 -9.05
CA SER A 313 -0.68 -25.71 -8.78
C SER A 313 -2.16 -25.29 -8.84
N ASP A 314 -2.95 -26.02 -9.64
CA ASP A 314 -4.36 -25.76 -9.97
C ASP A 314 -5.38 -26.14 -8.86
N LYS A 315 -5.04 -26.00 -7.57
CA LYS A 315 -5.98 -26.31 -6.48
C LYS A 315 -6.16 -25.17 -5.48
N PRO A 316 -7.36 -24.55 -5.42
CA PRO A 316 -7.65 -23.51 -4.45
C PRO A 316 -7.93 -24.13 -3.07
N TRP A 317 -6.90 -24.23 -2.23
CA TRP A 317 -6.97 -24.74 -0.85
C TRP A 317 -7.88 -23.91 0.08
N TRP A 318 -8.21 -22.66 -0.30
CA TRP A 318 -9.15 -21.82 0.45
C TRP A 318 -10.61 -22.30 0.41
N LYS A 319 -10.95 -23.33 -0.38
CA LYS A 319 -12.30 -23.92 -0.44
C LYS A 319 -12.65 -24.81 0.77
N PHE A 320 -11.72 -25.03 1.69
CA PHE A 320 -11.96 -25.75 2.94
C PHE A 320 -12.42 -24.83 4.09
N TRP A 321 -12.80 -23.58 3.77
CA TRP A 321 -13.24 -22.52 4.70
C TRP A 321 -14.59 -21.92 4.29
#